data_AF-A0AAJ6VPF2-F1
#
_entry.id   AF-A0AAJ6VPF2-F1
#
_cell.length_a   1.000
_cell.length_b   1.000
_cell.length_c   1.000
_cell.angle_alpha   90.00
_cell.angle_beta   90.00
_cell.angle_gamma   90.00
#
_symmetry.space_group_name_H-M   'P 1'
#
loop_
_entity.id
_entity.type
_entity.pdbx_description
1 polymer ?
#
loop_
_entity_poly.entity_id
_entity_poly.type
_entity_poly.pdbx_seq_one_letter_code
_entity_poly.pdbx_strand_id
1 'polypeptide(L)'
;MERQLPTRGVRVLDTQIAPERHGVKREYHDQSTPSADSTQVNEGFKFLAVPTETDDLEATCTKLKELAKTVEQGNSLALFTGLKLATYPSKSDPESVAMSQLTPEELWMYETWKEMKMIQDAESTNGDRSCGEEDRNGMKLPYFDWEQNVAPVPQGAQSLKRFTQRAAAMDVVFGHQGATPENASWLTSHMIFMLPLVKAVTKITNIKKNLKNNHQSRHTRGLTDMEAAEVETARKLVAIATKNRAREMEKIRRLTKSIEEDALIIRGRAEALERSRHTSTVPHR
;
A
#
# COMPACT_ATOMS: atom_id res chain seq x y z
N MET A 1 1.42 19.46 -54.71
CA MET A 1 1.26 18.94 -53.34
C MET A 1 1.44 20.14 -52.41
N GLU A 2 0.43 20.97 -52.08
CA GLU A 2 -0.78 20.66 -51.26
C GLU A 2 -0.38 19.88 -50.00
N ARG A 3 -0.54 20.29 -48.72
CA ARG A 3 -1.42 21.25 -48.01
C ARG A 3 -0.77 21.65 -46.64
N GLN A 4 -0.69 22.93 -46.28
CA GLN A 4 -1.45 23.67 -45.22
C GLN A 4 -1.30 23.16 -43.75
N LEU A 5 -0.61 23.86 -42.82
CA LEU A 5 -0.98 25.02 -41.95
C LEU A 5 -1.60 24.59 -40.57
N PRO A 6 -1.75 25.43 -39.49
CA PRO A 6 -1.19 26.76 -39.15
C PRO A 6 -0.87 27.09 -37.64
N THR A 7 -0.27 28.29 -37.43
CA THR A 7 -0.47 29.36 -36.37
C THR A 7 -0.09 29.11 -34.90
N ARG A 8 0.73 29.91 -34.19
CA ARG A 8 1.01 31.38 -34.04
C ARG A 8 0.18 32.08 -32.95
N GLY A 9 0.87 32.68 -31.97
CA GLY A 9 0.42 33.77 -31.07
C GLY A 9 0.67 33.44 -29.59
N VAL A 10 1.20 34.27 -28.70
CA VAL A 10 1.25 35.75 -28.61
C VAL A 10 2.41 36.17 -27.69
N ARG A 11 3.02 37.34 -27.95
CA ARG A 11 4.05 38.00 -27.12
C ARG A 11 3.42 38.95 -26.08
N VAL A 12 4.13 39.03 -24.96
CA VAL A 12 4.00 39.87 -23.76
C VAL A 12 4.07 41.38 -24.05
N LEU A 13 3.33 42.18 -23.26
CA LEU A 13 3.78 43.51 -22.83
C LEU A 13 3.42 43.71 -21.34
N ASP A 14 4.43 44.03 -20.53
CA ASP A 14 4.33 44.46 -19.13
C ASP A 14 3.86 45.93 -19.04
N THR A 15 3.03 46.27 -18.06
CA THR A 15 3.36 47.32 -17.06
C THR A 15 2.40 47.25 -15.85
N GLN A 16 2.97 47.45 -14.66
CA GLN A 16 2.35 47.41 -13.33
C GLN A 16 1.64 48.73 -13.00
N ILE A 17 0.67 48.72 -12.07
CA ILE A 17 0.54 49.56 -10.84
C ILE A 17 -0.80 49.24 -10.15
N ALA A 18 -0.78 49.24 -8.81
CA ALA A 18 -1.74 48.62 -7.87
C ALA A 18 -2.91 49.53 -7.41
N PRO A 19 -3.53 49.37 -6.21
CA PRO A 19 -4.81 48.69 -6.01
C PRO A 19 -5.91 49.57 -5.37
N GLU A 20 -7.18 49.40 -5.73
CA GLU A 20 -8.30 50.00 -4.99
C GLU A 20 -9.02 48.97 -4.11
N ARG A 21 -8.95 49.22 -2.80
CA ARG A 21 -9.75 48.55 -1.77
C ARG A 21 -11.17 49.12 -1.83
N HIS A 22 -12.15 48.30 -2.20
CA HIS A 22 -13.55 48.58 -1.93
C HIS A 22 -14.16 47.40 -1.19
N GLY A 23 -14.40 47.62 0.11
CA GLY A 23 -15.15 46.70 0.95
C GLY A 23 -16.60 46.64 0.50
N VAL A 24 -17.08 45.44 0.23
CA VAL A 24 -18.50 45.17 0.06
C VAL A 24 -18.87 44.10 1.08
N LYS A 25 -19.51 44.57 2.17
CA LYS A 25 -20.40 43.75 2.99
C LYS A 25 -21.42 43.11 2.06
N ARG A 26 -21.50 41.78 2.02
CA ARG A 26 -22.70 41.11 1.53
C ARG A 26 -23.28 40.25 2.64
N GLU A 27 -24.51 40.62 2.95
CA GLU A 27 -25.41 40.03 3.91
C GLU A 27 -25.58 38.53 3.66
N TYR A 28 -25.62 37.79 4.77
CA TYR A 28 -26.10 36.41 4.77
C TYR A 28 -27.59 36.44 4.48
N HIS A 29 -27.95 36.16 3.23
CA HIS A 29 -29.29 35.68 2.92
C HIS A 29 -29.31 34.16 3.08
N ASP A 30 -29.84 33.75 4.22
CA ASP A 30 -30.43 32.44 4.41
C ASP A 30 -31.57 32.26 3.40
N GLN A 31 -31.46 31.25 2.54
CA GLN A 31 -32.61 30.61 1.90
C GLN A 31 -32.20 29.28 1.27
N SER A 32 -32.87 28.23 1.77
CA SER A 32 -33.16 26.95 1.09
C SER A 32 -31.98 26.00 0.84
N THR A 33 -31.55 25.34 1.91
CA THR A 33 -31.12 23.93 1.83
C THR A 33 -32.32 23.08 1.38
N PRO A 34 -32.23 22.31 0.28
CA PRO A 34 -33.08 21.15 0.14
C PRO A 34 -32.61 20.17 1.20
N SER A 35 -33.47 19.92 2.19
CA SER A 35 -33.28 18.88 3.20
C SER A 35 -33.00 17.56 2.49
N ALA A 36 -31.71 17.20 2.38
CA ALA A 36 -31.31 15.86 2.01
C ALA A 36 -31.70 14.95 3.17
N ASP A 37 -32.80 14.25 2.94
CA ASP A 37 -33.43 13.24 3.78
C ASP A 37 -32.36 12.29 4.35
N SER A 38 -31.88 12.59 5.55
CA SER A 38 -30.81 11.84 6.23
C SER A 38 -31.31 10.51 6.82
N THR A 39 -32.53 10.12 6.46
CA THR A 39 -33.31 8.99 6.99
C THR A 39 -33.30 7.76 6.07
N GLN A 40 -32.75 7.83 4.85
CA GLN A 40 -32.58 6.64 4.00
C GLN A 40 -31.27 5.88 4.24
N VAL A 41 -30.40 6.38 5.12
CA VAL A 41 -29.03 5.86 5.28
C VAL A 41 -28.94 4.66 6.24
N ASN A 42 -30.05 4.09 6.73
CA ASN A 42 -29.97 3.07 7.81
C ASN A 42 -30.68 1.73 7.57
N GLU A 43 -31.35 1.48 6.43
CA GLU A 43 -32.08 0.22 6.22
C GLU A 43 -31.44 -0.79 5.25
N GLY A 44 -30.19 -0.58 4.79
CA GLY A 44 -29.64 -1.44 3.74
C GLY A 44 -28.13 -1.63 3.66
N PHE A 45 -27.34 -1.24 4.67
CA PHE A 45 -25.88 -1.43 4.65
C PHE A 45 -25.50 -2.91 4.82
N LYS A 46 -25.69 -3.69 3.76
CA LYS A 46 -25.13 -5.03 3.61
C LYS A 46 -23.77 -4.89 2.95
N PHE A 47 -22.73 -5.34 3.65
CA PHE A 47 -21.40 -5.45 3.05
C PHE A 47 -21.47 -6.38 1.84
N LEU A 48 -21.04 -5.89 0.69
CA LEU A 48 -21.02 -6.67 -0.54
C LEU A 48 -19.89 -7.70 -0.51
N ALA A 49 -20.14 -8.83 -1.15
CA ALA A 49 -19.14 -9.87 -1.31
C ALA A 49 -18.05 -9.41 -2.27
N VAL A 50 -16.80 -9.47 -1.80
CA VAL A 50 -15.63 -9.11 -2.60
C VAL A 50 -15.17 -10.35 -3.38
N PRO A 51 -14.86 -10.22 -4.68
CA PRO A 51 -14.22 -11.29 -5.44
C PRO A 51 -12.91 -11.73 -4.79
N THR A 52 -12.68 -13.04 -4.73
CA THR A 52 -11.43 -13.63 -4.23
C THR A 52 -10.62 -14.20 -5.39
N GLU A 53 -9.33 -14.44 -5.17
CA GLU A 53 -8.43 -15.01 -6.20
C GLU A 53 -8.76 -16.48 -6.55
N THR A 54 -9.76 -17.10 -5.93
CA THR A 54 -10.18 -18.48 -6.21
C THR A 54 -11.53 -18.55 -6.92
N ASP A 55 -12.25 -17.44 -7.04
CA ASP A 55 -13.57 -17.39 -7.67
C ASP A 55 -13.49 -17.72 -9.17
N ASP A 56 -14.43 -18.52 -9.67
CA ASP A 56 -14.59 -18.76 -11.11
C ASP A 56 -15.13 -17.52 -11.86
N LEU A 57 -15.29 -17.63 -13.18
CA LEU A 57 -15.77 -16.51 -14.00
C LEU A 57 -17.18 -16.06 -13.62
N GLU A 58 -18.06 -16.99 -13.27
CA GLU A 58 -19.46 -16.72 -12.97
C GLU A 58 -19.64 -16.02 -11.62
N ALA A 59 -18.96 -16.52 -10.58
CA ALA A 59 -18.90 -15.90 -9.27
C ALA A 59 -18.22 -14.53 -9.32
N THR A 60 -17.10 -14.40 -10.07
CA THR A 60 -16.43 -13.11 -10.26
C THR A 60 -17.35 -12.11 -10.96
N CYS A 61 -18.06 -12.54 -12.01
CA CYS A 61 -19.01 -11.70 -12.76
C CYS A 61 -20.18 -11.24 -11.88
N THR A 62 -20.78 -12.15 -11.13
CA THR A 62 -21.92 -11.85 -10.25
C THR A 62 -21.54 -10.82 -9.18
N LYS A 63 -20.42 -11.06 -8.48
CA LYS A 63 -19.91 -10.15 -7.45
C LYS A 63 -19.54 -8.78 -8.02
N LEU A 64 -18.88 -8.73 -9.18
CA LEU A 64 -18.55 -7.46 -9.83
C LEU A 64 -19.80 -6.70 -10.30
N LYS A 65 -20.82 -7.39 -10.77
CA LYS A 65 -22.07 -6.76 -11.21
C LYS A 65 -22.81 -6.10 -10.06
N GLU A 66 -22.81 -6.72 -8.88
CA GLU A 66 -23.34 -6.11 -7.66
C GLU A 66 -22.54 -4.88 -7.25
N LEU A 67 -21.21 -4.96 -7.28
CA LEU A 67 -20.33 -3.82 -6.98
C LEU A 67 -20.48 -2.68 -8.00
N ALA A 68 -20.68 -2.99 -9.29
CA ALA A 68 -20.92 -1.98 -10.32
C ALA A 68 -22.24 -1.24 -10.10
N LYS A 69 -23.31 -1.95 -9.70
CA LYS A 69 -24.59 -1.31 -9.36
C LYS A 69 -24.46 -0.32 -8.21
N THR A 70 -23.66 -0.63 -7.18
CA THR A 70 -23.40 0.33 -6.10
C THR A 70 -22.69 1.58 -6.58
N VAL A 71 -21.75 1.46 -7.53
CA VAL A 71 -21.07 2.62 -8.12
C VAL A 71 -22.03 3.46 -8.96
N GLU A 72 -22.89 2.83 -9.76
CA GLU A 72 -23.90 3.52 -10.57
C GLU A 72 -24.89 4.33 -9.71
N GLN A 73 -25.18 3.86 -8.51
CA GLN A 73 -25.99 4.56 -7.51
C GLN A 73 -25.26 5.73 -6.83
N GLY A 74 -23.99 5.97 -7.14
CA GLY A 74 -23.17 7.02 -6.53
C GLY A 74 -22.62 6.65 -5.15
N ASN A 75 -22.67 5.37 -4.75
CA ASN A 75 -22.17 4.92 -3.46
C ASN A 75 -20.67 4.60 -3.52
N SER A 76 -19.96 4.77 -2.40
CA SER A 76 -18.56 4.41 -2.27
C SER A 76 -18.37 2.89 -2.17
N LEU A 77 -17.58 2.30 -3.07
CA LEU A 77 -17.15 0.91 -3.00
C LEU A 77 -16.37 0.60 -1.72
N ALA A 78 -15.53 1.53 -1.27
CA ALA A 78 -14.74 1.36 -0.06
C ALA A 78 -15.62 1.13 1.17
N LEU A 79 -16.71 1.89 1.30
CA LEU A 79 -17.68 1.71 2.38
C LEU A 79 -18.48 0.42 2.25
N PHE A 80 -18.99 0.12 1.05
CA PHE A 80 -19.83 -1.07 0.81
C PHE A 80 -19.04 -2.40 0.84
N THR A 81 -17.73 -2.37 0.62
CA THR A 81 -16.83 -3.52 0.82
C THR A 81 -16.26 -3.61 2.23
N GLY A 82 -16.63 -2.67 3.11
CA GLY A 82 -16.19 -2.61 4.51
C GLY A 82 -14.70 -2.34 4.67
N LEU A 83 -14.09 -1.60 3.75
CA LEU A 83 -12.66 -1.27 3.72
C LEU A 83 -11.72 -2.49 3.69
N LYS A 84 -12.25 -3.71 3.46
CA LYS A 84 -11.47 -4.96 3.44
C LYS A 84 -10.36 -4.96 2.40
N LEU A 85 -10.55 -4.21 1.33
CA LEU A 85 -9.58 -4.08 0.24
C LEU A 85 -8.71 -2.83 0.35
N ALA A 86 -9.06 -1.81 1.11
CA ALA A 86 -8.15 -0.68 1.29
C ALA A 86 -6.94 -1.16 2.13
N THR A 87 -5.71 -0.95 1.65
CA THR A 87 -4.50 -1.12 2.49
C THR A 87 -4.39 0.06 3.46
N TYR A 88 -5.10 1.16 3.17
CA TYR A 88 -5.13 2.33 4.03
C TYR A 88 -6.02 2.14 5.26
N PRO A 89 -5.49 2.45 6.46
CA PRO A 89 -5.96 1.81 7.67
C PRO A 89 -7.24 2.46 8.16
N SER A 90 -8.31 1.69 8.21
CA SER A 90 -9.20 1.78 9.35
C SER A 90 -8.38 1.40 10.59
N LYS A 91 -7.76 2.39 11.26
CA LYS A 91 -7.29 2.33 12.66
C LYS A 91 -5.97 1.62 13.00
N SER A 92 -5.23 1.02 12.07
CA SER A 92 -3.90 0.46 12.38
C SER A 92 -2.84 1.56 12.47
N ASP A 93 -2.41 1.88 13.69
CA ASP A 93 -1.22 2.68 13.96
C ASP A 93 -0.03 2.11 13.15
N PRO A 94 0.71 2.91 12.36
CA PRO A 94 1.87 2.44 11.60
C PRO A 94 2.89 1.71 12.46
N GLU A 95 2.93 2.03 13.76
CA GLU A 95 3.76 1.35 14.73
C GLU A 95 3.27 -0.07 15.04
N SER A 96 1.96 -0.28 15.18
CA SER A 96 1.36 -1.60 15.36
C SER A 96 1.63 -2.53 14.16
N VAL A 97 1.52 -2.00 12.93
CA VAL A 97 1.87 -2.75 11.72
C VAL A 97 3.35 -3.13 11.74
N ALA A 98 4.22 -2.23 12.19
CA ALA A 98 5.64 -2.49 12.26
C ALA A 98 6.01 -3.49 13.36
N MET A 99 5.36 -3.42 14.54
CA MET A 99 5.56 -4.35 15.65
C MET A 99 5.27 -5.80 15.25
N SER A 100 4.24 -6.04 14.43
CA SER A 100 3.92 -7.40 13.95
C SER A 100 4.99 -8.02 13.03
N GLN A 101 5.94 -7.22 12.52
CA GLN A 101 7.05 -7.67 11.65
C GLN A 101 8.40 -7.77 12.38
N LEU A 102 8.43 -7.48 13.69
CA LEU A 102 9.62 -7.58 14.51
C LEU A 102 9.84 -9.02 14.97
N THR A 103 11.10 -9.40 15.16
CA THR A 103 11.41 -10.62 15.91
C THR A 103 11.06 -10.43 17.40
N PRO A 104 10.87 -11.50 18.19
CA PRO A 104 10.59 -11.37 19.62
C PRO A 104 11.63 -10.54 20.38
N GLU A 105 12.91 -10.68 20.02
CA GLU A 105 14.02 -9.91 20.57
C GLU A 105 13.97 -8.43 20.18
N GLU A 106 13.69 -8.13 18.90
CA GLU A 106 13.54 -6.76 18.40
C GLU A 106 12.36 -6.04 19.08
N LEU A 107 11.26 -6.75 19.30
CA LEU A 107 10.06 -6.24 19.96
C LEU A 107 10.32 -5.93 21.43
N TRP A 108 10.87 -6.89 22.17
CA TRP A 108 11.19 -6.71 23.58
C TRP A 108 12.13 -5.53 23.83
N MET A 109 13.20 -5.39 23.03
CA MET A 109 14.12 -4.26 23.14
C MET A 109 13.45 -2.92 22.80
N TYR A 110 12.59 -2.90 21.77
CA TYR A 110 11.90 -1.69 21.35
C TYR A 110 10.89 -1.21 22.41
N GLU A 111 10.10 -2.12 22.98
CA GLU A 111 9.15 -1.82 24.05
C GLU A 111 9.86 -1.29 25.29
N THR A 112 10.93 -1.98 25.74
CA THR A 112 11.72 -1.56 26.89
C THR A 112 12.38 -0.18 26.67
N TRP A 113 12.90 0.08 25.47
CA TRP A 113 13.45 1.39 25.10
C TRP A 113 12.37 2.48 25.07
N LYS A 114 11.17 2.16 24.60
CA LYS A 114 10.04 3.11 24.55
C LYS A 114 9.56 3.48 25.95
N GLU A 115 9.47 2.51 26.87
CA GLU A 115 9.15 2.76 28.28
C GLU A 115 10.20 3.67 28.94
N MET A 116 11.49 3.38 28.72
CA MET A 116 12.58 4.24 29.19
C MET A 116 12.42 5.68 28.69
N LYS A 117 12.15 5.87 27.39
CA LYS A 117 11.96 7.21 26.80
C LYS A 117 10.76 7.95 27.42
N MET A 118 9.63 7.26 27.60
CA MET A 118 8.44 7.85 28.22
C MET A 118 8.70 8.35 29.65
N ILE A 119 9.46 7.59 30.44
CA ILE A 119 9.86 7.98 31.80
C ILE A 119 10.76 9.23 31.75
N GLN A 120 11.76 9.25 30.86
CA GLN A 120 12.66 10.40 30.71
C GLN A 120 11.94 11.69 30.29
N ASP A 121 10.98 11.57 29.37
CA ASP A 121 10.20 12.72 28.89
C ASP A 121 9.24 13.24 29.98
N ALA A 122 8.67 12.34 30.80
CA ALA A 122 7.82 12.69 31.94
C ALA A 122 8.60 13.39 33.07
N GLU A 123 9.81 12.94 33.38
CA GLU A 123 10.69 13.55 34.38
C GLU A 123 11.24 14.92 33.94
N SER A 124 11.41 15.11 32.63
CA SER A 124 11.80 16.42 32.07
C SER A 124 10.68 17.47 32.15
N THR A 125 9.42 17.03 32.32
CA THR A 125 8.24 17.90 32.37
C THR A 125 7.84 18.26 33.80
N ASN A 126 8.01 17.33 34.76
CA ASN A 126 7.72 17.56 36.17
C ASN A 126 9.03 17.81 36.91
N GLY A 127 9.45 19.08 37.00
CA GLY A 127 10.69 19.52 37.63
C GLY A 127 10.76 19.35 39.15
N ASP A 128 10.25 18.24 39.71
CA ASP A 128 10.32 17.95 41.13
C ASP A 128 11.31 16.81 41.38
N ARG A 129 12.53 17.19 41.80
CA ARG A 129 13.55 16.27 42.27
C ARG A 129 13.11 15.70 43.61
N SER A 130 12.60 14.48 43.62
CA SER A 130 12.70 13.63 44.80
C SER A 130 13.43 12.34 44.47
N CYS A 131 14.55 12.19 45.17
CA CYS A 131 15.48 11.08 45.20
C CYS A 131 14.81 9.75 45.55
N GLY A 132 15.25 8.71 44.84
CA GLY A 132 14.90 7.30 45.01
C GLY A 132 15.77 6.49 44.06
N GLU A 133 17.09 6.59 44.26
CA GLU A 133 18.04 5.61 43.72
C GLU A 133 17.78 4.30 44.45
N GLU A 134 17.03 3.39 43.83
CA GLU A 134 17.17 1.93 43.93
C GLU A 134 15.96 1.29 43.19
N ASP A 135 16.27 0.41 42.23
CA ASP A 135 15.32 -0.42 41.44
C ASP A 135 14.44 0.20 40.35
N ARG A 136 15.01 1.10 39.53
CA ARG A 136 14.47 1.30 38.16
C ARG A 136 15.16 0.35 37.19
N ASN A 137 14.61 -0.85 37.07
CA ASN A 137 15.04 -1.90 36.15
C ASN A 137 14.67 -1.59 34.68
N GLY A 138 14.85 -0.33 34.26
CA GLY A 138 14.67 0.12 32.88
C GLY A 138 15.97 0.01 32.09
N MET A 139 15.86 -0.21 30.78
CA MET A 139 17.02 -0.25 29.89
C MET A 139 17.79 1.07 29.99
N LYS A 140 19.09 1.00 30.28
CA LYS A 140 20.00 2.15 30.18
C LYS A 140 20.73 2.08 28.85
N LEU A 141 20.59 3.12 28.03
CA LEU A 141 21.34 3.20 26.80
C LEU A 141 22.83 3.29 27.09
N PRO A 142 23.67 2.47 26.42
CA PRO A 142 25.11 2.56 26.57
C PRO A 142 25.63 3.91 26.08
N TYR A 143 26.71 4.39 26.70
CA TYR A 143 27.41 5.57 26.19
C TYR A 143 27.99 5.29 24.80
N PHE A 144 27.84 6.25 23.89
CA PHE A 144 28.34 6.17 22.53
C PHE A 144 29.15 7.43 22.22
N ASP A 145 30.43 7.27 21.90
CA ASP A 145 31.31 8.35 21.47
C ASP A 145 31.20 8.52 19.94
N TRP A 146 30.57 9.59 19.49
CA TRP A 146 30.29 9.83 18.08
C TRP A 146 31.52 10.14 17.22
N GLU A 147 32.64 10.55 17.83
CA GLU A 147 33.88 10.87 17.12
C GLU A 147 34.83 9.67 17.07
N GLN A 148 34.83 8.83 18.11
CA GLN A 148 35.73 7.67 18.20
C GLN A 148 35.12 6.37 17.67
N ASN A 149 33.80 6.21 17.78
CA ASN A 149 33.11 4.97 17.41
C ASN A 149 32.78 4.91 15.92
N VAL A 150 33.82 4.94 15.08
CA VAL A 150 33.74 4.99 13.62
C VAL A 150 34.41 3.74 13.04
N ALA A 151 33.75 3.06 12.10
CA ALA A 151 34.33 1.93 11.38
C ALA A 151 34.05 2.01 9.88
N PRO A 152 34.96 1.51 9.02
CA PRO A 152 34.74 1.52 7.58
C PRO A 152 33.46 0.74 7.22
N VAL A 153 32.66 1.29 6.31
CA VAL A 153 31.46 0.63 5.81
C VAL A 153 31.86 -0.44 4.78
N PRO A 154 31.36 -1.68 4.88
CA PRO A 154 31.61 -2.71 3.87
C PRO A 154 31.23 -2.24 2.46
N GLN A 155 32.12 -2.45 1.49
CA GLN A 155 31.91 -2.00 0.11
C GLN A 155 30.74 -2.77 -0.54
N GLY A 156 29.69 -2.03 -0.89
CA GLY A 156 28.53 -2.55 -1.60
C GLY A 156 27.38 -1.54 -1.62
N ALA A 157 26.74 -1.36 -2.78
CA ALA A 157 25.64 -0.40 -2.93
C ALA A 157 24.48 -0.67 -1.95
N GLN A 158 24.21 -1.94 -1.65
CA GLN A 158 23.20 -2.32 -0.65
C GLN A 158 23.68 -2.12 0.79
N SER A 159 24.98 -2.26 1.05
CA SER A 159 25.58 -2.07 2.37
C SER A 159 25.45 -0.62 2.81
N LEU A 160 25.86 0.33 1.95
CA LEU A 160 25.77 1.76 2.24
C LEU A 160 24.34 2.16 2.62
N LYS A 161 23.35 1.79 1.81
CA LYS A 161 21.93 2.07 2.10
C LYS A 161 21.48 1.53 3.45
N ARG A 162 21.87 0.30 3.80
CA ARG A 162 21.52 -0.32 5.10
C ARG A 162 22.15 0.43 6.27
N PHE A 163 23.42 0.79 6.17
CA PHE A 163 24.12 1.51 7.25
C PHE A 163 23.63 2.95 7.38
N THR A 164 23.26 3.63 6.29
CA THR A 164 22.59 4.93 6.36
C THR A 164 21.25 4.85 7.08
N GLN A 165 20.44 3.82 6.80
CA GLN A 165 19.17 3.63 7.50
C GLN A 165 19.36 3.34 8.99
N ARG A 166 20.38 2.54 9.34
CA ARG A 166 20.74 2.28 10.74
C ARG A 166 21.26 3.53 11.45
N ALA A 167 22.06 4.35 10.78
CA ALA A 167 22.54 5.61 11.33
C ALA A 167 21.36 6.55 11.67
N ALA A 168 20.42 6.70 10.74
CA ALA A 168 19.19 7.46 11.01
C ALA A 168 18.36 6.87 12.16
N ALA A 169 18.38 5.55 12.36
CA ALA A 169 17.75 4.92 13.52
C ALA A 169 18.53 5.15 14.82
N MET A 170 19.86 5.24 14.76
CA MET A 170 20.70 5.59 15.92
C MET A 170 20.43 7.01 16.40
N ASP A 171 20.22 7.96 15.49
CA ASP A 171 19.78 9.32 15.85
C ASP A 171 18.51 9.29 16.72
N VAL A 172 17.54 8.46 16.35
CA VAL A 172 16.30 8.27 17.13
C VAL A 172 16.55 7.57 18.46
N VAL A 173 17.31 6.47 18.46
CA VAL A 173 17.57 5.66 19.67
C VAL A 173 18.32 6.46 20.72
N PHE A 174 19.40 7.12 20.33
CA PHE A 174 20.30 7.86 21.23
C PHE A 174 19.91 9.33 21.40
N GLY A 175 18.91 9.83 20.66
CA GLY A 175 18.55 11.26 20.68
C GLY A 175 19.66 12.16 20.12
N HIS A 176 20.44 11.65 19.17
CA HIS A 176 21.52 12.37 18.50
C HIS A 176 21.05 12.88 17.13
N GLN A 177 21.76 13.85 16.56
CA GLN A 177 21.53 14.31 15.20
C GLN A 177 22.85 14.26 14.42
N GLY A 178 22.86 13.51 13.33
CA GLY A 178 24.02 13.45 12.44
C GLY A 178 24.83 12.16 12.52
N ALA A 179 24.23 11.06 13.01
CA ALA A 179 24.88 9.75 12.95
C ALA A 179 25.28 9.41 11.51
N THR A 180 26.52 8.95 11.34
CA THR A 180 27.06 8.57 10.05
C THR A 180 26.92 7.06 9.79
N PRO A 181 26.94 6.60 8.53
CA PRO A 181 26.98 5.17 8.20
C PRO A 181 28.15 4.43 8.87
N GLU A 182 29.27 5.10 9.09
CA GLU A 182 30.46 4.58 9.76
C GLU A 182 30.21 4.31 11.25
N ASN A 183 29.43 5.18 11.92
CA ASN A 183 29.01 4.97 13.31
C ASN A 183 28.12 3.72 13.43
N ALA A 184 27.22 3.54 12.46
CA ALA A 184 26.37 2.35 12.38
C ALA A 184 27.18 1.07 12.06
N SER A 185 28.24 1.20 11.26
CA SER A 185 29.18 0.11 11.00
C SER A 185 29.90 -0.32 12.28
N TRP A 186 30.41 0.64 13.05
CA TRP A 186 31.09 0.37 14.31
C TRP A 186 30.18 -0.30 15.34
N LEU A 187 28.95 0.22 15.51
CA LEU A 187 27.93 -0.33 16.41
C LEU A 187 27.63 -1.79 16.08
N THR A 188 27.54 -2.13 14.79
CA THR A 188 27.22 -3.50 14.34
C THR A 188 28.30 -4.50 14.75
N SER A 189 29.55 -4.07 14.86
CA SER A 189 30.69 -4.95 15.20
C SER A 189 31.01 -4.97 16.70
N HIS A 190 30.82 -3.86 17.40
CA HIS A 190 31.28 -3.70 18.80
C HIS A 190 30.13 -3.71 19.82
N MET A 191 28.91 -3.36 19.40
CA MET A 191 27.74 -3.27 20.26
C MET A 191 26.62 -4.14 19.69
N ILE A 192 26.93 -5.41 19.50
CA ILE A 192 26.04 -6.40 18.88
C ILE A 192 24.71 -6.50 19.62
N PHE A 193 24.73 -6.35 20.96
CA PHE A 193 23.53 -6.36 21.79
C PHE A 193 22.56 -5.19 21.50
N MET A 194 23.03 -4.07 20.93
CA MET A 194 22.17 -2.94 20.53
C MET A 194 21.58 -3.10 19.13
N LEU A 195 22.10 -4.05 18.34
CA LEU A 195 21.70 -4.23 16.96
C LEU A 195 20.20 -4.56 16.79
N PRO A 196 19.56 -5.40 17.62
CA PRO A 196 18.13 -5.68 17.48
C PRO A 196 17.28 -4.41 17.68
N LEU A 197 17.61 -3.56 18.65
CA LEU A 197 16.92 -2.28 18.85
C LEU A 197 17.04 -1.36 17.63
N VAL A 198 18.26 -1.16 17.13
CA VAL A 198 18.50 -0.32 15.94
C VAL A 198 17.76 -0.88 14.72
N LYS A 199 17.70 -2.21 14.55
CA LYS A 199 16.92 -2.87 13.50
C LYS A 199 15.42 -2.64 13.67
N ALA A 200 14.89 -2.73 14.88
CA ALA A 200 13.48 -2.49 15.18
C ALA A 200 13.07 -1.06 14.79
N VAL A 201 13.82 -0.07 15.27
CA VAL A 201 13.58 1.35 14.94
C VAL A 201 13.74 1.62 13.44
N THR A 202 14.72 1.00 12.79
CA THR A 202 14.89 1.08 11.34
C THR A 202 13.64 0.58 10.60
N LYS A 203 13.10 -0.60 10.99
CA LYS A 203 11.89 -1.17 10.38
C LYS A 203 10.68 -0.26 10.57
N ILE A 204 10.46 0.22 11.79
CA ILE A 204 9.34 1.12 12.12
C ILE A 204 9.42 2.42 11.31
N THR A 205 10.59 3.04 11.25
CA THR A 205 10.82 4.27 10.49
C THR A 205 10.60 4.04 8.99
N ASN A 206 11.10 2.93 8.44
CA ASN A 206 10.89 2.57 7.04
C ASN A 206 9.40 2.34 6.72
N ILE A 207 8.66 1.66 7.59
CA ILE A 207 7.21 1.44 7.43
C ILE A 207 6.44 2.75 7.52
N LYS A 208 6.74 3.60 8.52
CA LYS A 208 6.17 4.95 8.65
C LYS A 208 6.42 5.79 7.38
N LYS A 209 7.65 5.75 6.84
CA LYS A 209 8.01 6.46 5.60
C LYS A 209 7.31 5.88 4.37
N ASN A 210 7.23 4.57 4.24
CA ASN A 210 6.55 3.91 3.12
C ASN A 210 5.04 4.19 3.15
N LEU A 211 4.40 4.17 4.31
CA LEU A 211 2.99 4.56 4.47
C LEU A 211 2.77 6.02 4.08
N LYS A 212 3.64 6.94 4.52
CA LYS A 212 3.57 8.34 4.12
C LYS A 212 3.78 8.54 2.61
N ASN A 213 4.70 7.80 2.01
CA ASN A 213 4.97 7.88 0.56
C ASN A 213 3.86 7.25 -0.28
N ASN A 214 3.25 6.16 0.19
CA ASN A 214 2.10 5.55 -0.46
C ASN A 214 0.89 6.50 -0.45
N HIS A 215 0.70 7.32 0.60
CA HIS A 215 -0.35 8.36 0.63
C HIS A 215 -0.08 9.41 -0.46
N GLN A 216 1.21 9.68 -0.70
CA GLN A 216 1.69 10.62 -1.71
C GLN A 216 1.89 9.97 -3.09
N SER A 217 1.43 8.72 -3.30
CA SER A 217 1.50 8.11 -4.63
C SER A 217 0.85 9.07 -5.63
N ARG A 218 1.42 9.19 -6.84
CA ARG A 218 0.99 10.15 -7.87
C ARG A 218 -0.53 10.14 -8.12
N HIS A 219 -1.16 9.00 -7.84
CA HIS A 219 -2.57 8.74 -8.06
C HIS A 219 -3.48 9.02 -6.84
N THR A 220 -2.93 9.18 -5.64
CA THR A 220 -3.66 9.51 -4.41
C THR A 220 -3.29 10.89 -3.86
N ARG A 221 -2.36 11.58 -4.52
CA ARG A 221 -1.93 12.93 -4.14
C ARG A 221 -3.09 13.93 -4.28
N GLY A 222 -3.52 14.49 -3.16
CA GLY A 222 -4.60 15.48 -3.09
C GLY A 222 -6.00 14.88 -2.91
N LEU A 223 -6.11 13.55 -2.82
CA LEU A 223 -7.34 12.87 -2.42
C LEU A 223 -7.45 12.86 -0.89
N THR A 224 -8.68 12.95 -0.40
CA THR A 224 -9.01 12.65 1.00
C THR A 224 -8.76 11.17 1.31
N ASP A 225 -8.62 10.81 2.58
CA ASP A 225 -8.38 9.41 2.98
C ASP A 225 -9.49 8.46 2.47
N MET A 226 -10.73 8.94 2.42
CA MET A 226 -11.87 8.17 1.88
C MET A 226 -11.77 7.97 0.37
N GLU A 227 -11.43 9.01 -0.38
CA GLU A 227 -11.24 8.93 -1.83
C GLU A 227 -10.03 8.05 -2.18
N ALA A 228 -8.96 8.10 -1.39
CA ALA A 228 -7.82 7.22 -1.56
C ALA A 228 -8.20 5.74 -1.33
N ALA A 229 -9.01 5.47 -0.29
CA ALA A 229 -9.55 4.14 -0.03
C ALA A 229 -10.47 3.64 -1.15
N GLU A 230 -11.29 4.52 -1.73
CA GLU A 230 -12.14 4.23 -2.88
C GLU A 230 -11.32 3.82 -4.10
N VAL A 231 -10.34 4.65 -4.47
CA VAL A 231 -9.46 4.40 -5.63
C VAL A 231 -8.67 3.11 -5.46
N GLU A 232 -8.19 2.84 -4.24
CA GLU A 232 -7.47 1.61 -3.96
C GLU A 232 -8.37 0.36 -4.05
N THR A 233 -9.56 0.43 -3.45
CA THR A 233 -10.56 -0.64 -3.49
C THR A 233 -10.93 -0.98 -4.93
N ALA A 234 -11.24 0.04 -5.75
CA ALA A 234 -11.55 -0.14 -7.17
C ALA A 234 -10.38 -0.81 -7.93
N ARG A 235 -9.15 -0.36 -7.71
CA ARG A 235 -7.96 -0.94 -8.36
C ARG A 235 -7.75 -2.40 -8.00
N LYS A 236 -7.90 -2.75 -6.72
CA LYS A 236 -7.75 -4.13 -6.27
C LYS A 236 -8.84 -5.03 -6.81
N LEU A 237 -10.09 -4.57 -6.85
CA LEU A 237 -11.20 -5.31 -7.48
C LEU A 237 -10.91 -5.62 -8.94
N VAL A 238 -10.46 -4.62 -9.71
CA VAL A 238 -10.08 -4.80 -11.13
C VAL A 238 -8.89 -5.76 -11.26
N ALA A 239 -7.89 -5.65 -10.40
CA ALA A 239 -6.74 -6.55 -10.41
C ALA A 239 -7.14 -8.02 -10.12
N ILE A 240 -8.01 -8.26 -9.14
CA ILE A 240 -8.49 -9.62 -8.82
C ILE A 240 -9.31 -10.17 -10.00
N ALA A 241 -10.22 -9.37 -10.54
CA ALA A 241 -11.06 -9.77 -11.66
C ALA A 241 -10.25 -10.12 -12.92
N THR A 242 -9.24 -9.31 -13.25
CA THR A 242 -8.35 -9.57 -14.39
C THR A 242 -7.51 -10.83 -14.19
N LYS A 243 -7.01 -11.09 -12.98
CA LYS A 243 -6.34 -12.35 -12.63
C LYS A 243 -7.26 -13.56 -12.78
N ASN A 244 -8.47 -13.50 -12.23
CA ASN A 244 -9.45 -14.59 -12.33
C ASN A 244 -9.80 -14.87 -13.80
N ARG A 245 -10.06 -13.81 -14.58
CA ARG A 245 -10.30 -13.93 -16.02
C ARG A 245 -9.14 -14.64 -16.73
N ALA A 246 -7.91 -14.21 -16.49
CA ALA A 246 -6.74 -14.82 -17.13
C ALA A 246 -6.62 -16.31 -16.79
N ARG A 247 -6.76 -16.67 -15.50
CA ARG A 247 -6.67 -18.05 -15.02
C ARG A 247 -7.74 -18.96 -15.64
N GLU A 248 -8.99 -18.51 -15.66
CA GLU A 248 -10.08 -19.32 -16.19
C GLU A 248 -10.03 -19.42 -17.72
N MET A 249 -9.64 -18.34 -18.42
CA MET A 249 -9.41 -18.40 -19.87
C MET A 249 -8.30 -19.41 -20.24
N GLU A 250 -7.27 -19.54 -19.41
CA GLU A 250 -6.23 -20.55 -19.61
C GLU A 250 -6.74 -21.98 -19.39
N LYS A 251 -7.64 -22.19 -18.42
CA LYS A 251 -8.32 -23.50 -18.25
C LYS A 251 -9.19 -23.82 -19.46
N ILE A 252 -9.97 -22.86 -19.95
CA ILE A 252 -10.81 -23.01 -21.14
C ILE A 252 -9.95 -23.40 -22.33
N ARG A 253 -8.84 -22.68 -22.59
CA ARG A 253 -7.91 -23.01 -23.69
C ARG A 253 -7.37 -24.43 -23.62
N ARG A 254 -6.96 -24.88 -22.43
CA ARG A 254 -6.47 -26.26 -22.24
C ARG A 254 -7.54 -27.30 -22.55
N LEU A 255 -8.77 -27.08 -22.07
CA LEU A 255 -9.89 -27.98 -22.36
C LEU A 255 -10.27 -27.98 -23.83
N THR A 256 -10.33 -26.81 -24.48
CA THR A 256 -10.61 -26.71 -25.92
C THR A 256 -9.60 -27.50 -26.74
N LYS A 257 -8.30 -27.38 -26.42
CA LYS A 257 -7.25 -28.13 -27.10
C LYS A 257 -7.42 -29.65 -26.92
N SER A 258 -7.71 -30.10 -25.69
CA SER A 258 -7.98 -31.52 -25.41
C SER A 258 -9.18 -32.05 -26.22
N ILE A 259 -10.27 -31.27 -26.28
CA ILE A 259 -11.47 -31.64 -27.05
C ILE A 259 -11.16 -31.75 -28.54
N GLU A 260 -10.36 -30.83 -29.09
CA GLU A 260 -9.96 -30.87 -30.50
C GLU A 260 -9.10 -32.10 -30.83
N GLU A 261 -8.16 -32.44 -29.96
CA GLU A 261 -7.33 -33.65 -30.06
C GLU A 261 -8.18 -34.92 -30.03
N ASP A 262 -9.09 -35.04 -29.06
CA ASP A 262 -9.99 -36.19 -28.94
C ASP A 262 -10.96 -36.29 -30.14
N ALA A 263 -11.49 -35.16 -30.60
CA ALA A 263 -12.37 -35.11 -31.77
C ALA A 263 -11.64 -35.53 -33.06
N LEU A 264 -10.34 -35.21 -33.20
CA LEU A 264 -9.52 -35.69 -34.33
C LEU A 264 -9.37 -37.21 -34.33
N ILE A 265 -9.15 -37.82 -33.16
CA ILE A 265 -9.05 -39.28 -33.04
C ILE A 265 -10.37 -39.94 -33.45
N ILE A 266 -11.50 -39.41 -32.97
CA ILE A 266 -12.84 -39.93 -33.30
C ILE A 266 -13.11 -39.80 -34.80
N ARG A 267 -12.82 -38.64 -35.41
CA ARG A 267 -12.97 -38.45 -36.86
C ARG A 267 -12.08 -39.39 -37.66
N GLY A 268 -10.81 -39.54 -37.27
CA GLY A 268 -9.88 -40.46 -37.93
C GLY A 268 -10.38 -41.91 -37.91
N ARG A 269 -11.00 -42.36 -36.80
CA ARG A 269 -11.62 -43.69 -36.72
C ARG A 269 -12.85 -43.81 -37.63
N ALA A 270 -13.71 -42.79 -37.67
CA ALA A 270 -14.89 -42.78 -38.53
C ALA A 270 -14.50 -42.92 -40.01
N GLU A 271 -13.55 -42.12 -40.47
CA GLU A 271 -13.05 -42.16 -41.86
C GLU A 271 -12.38 -43.50 -42.21
N ALA A 272 -11.67 -44.11 -41.27
CA ALA A 272 -11.05 -45.43 -41.49
C ALA A 272 -12.10 -46.53 -41.70
N LEU A 273 -13.21 -46.48 -40.95
CA LEU A 273 -14.33 -47.41 -41.11
C LEU A 273 -15.11 -47.16 -42.41
N GLU A 274 -15.25 -45.91 -42.83
CA GLU A 274 -15.86 -45.59 -44.12
C GLU A 274 -15.01 -46.13 -45.27
N ARG A 275 -13.69 -45.95 -45.23
CA ARG A 275 -12.77 -46.48 -46.25
C ARG A 275 -12.79 -48.00 -46.33
N SER A 276 -12.83 -48.70 -45.21
CA SER A 276 -12.85 -50.17 -45.21
C SER A 276 -14.14 -50.75 -45.79
N ARG A 277 -15.30 -50.09 -45.58
CA ARG A 277 -16.57 -50.48 -46.22
C ARG A 277 -16.53 -50.34 -47.75
N HIS A 278 -15.94 -49.28 -48.27
CA HIS A 278 -15.85 -49.08 -49.72
C HIS A 278 -14.96 -50.13 -50.40
N THR A 279 -13.88 -50.56 -49.75
CA THR A 279 -13.01 -51.62 -50.28
C THR A 279 -13.64 -53.01 -50.28
N SER A 280 -14.56 -53.31 -49.36
CA SER A 280 -15.25 -54.60 -49.31
C SER A 280 -16.41 -54.74 -50.30
N THR A 281 -16.80 -53.67 -51.01
CA THR A 281 -17.97 -53.66 -51.90
C THR A 281 -17.60 -53.79 -53.38
N VAL A 282 -16.32 -53.97 -53.73
CA VAL A 282 -15.88 -54.21 -55.11
C VAL A 282 -15.79 -55.74 -55.34
N PRO A 283 -16.71 -56.36 -56.10
CA PRO A 283 -16.63 -57.78 -56.39
C PRO A 283 -15.47 -58.02 -57.38
N HIS A 284 -14.54 -58.89 -56.99
CA HIS A 284 -13.56 -59.45 -57.92
C HIS A 284 -14.31 -60.18 -59.05
N ARG A 285 -14.15 -59.68 -60.27
CA ARG A 285 -14.54 -60.33 -61.51
C ARG A 285 -13.31 -60.86 -62.21
#